data_AF-A0A1B6IP20-F1
#
_entry.id   AF-A0A1B6IP20-F1
#
_cell.length_a   1.000
_cell.length_b   1.000
_cell.length_c   1.000
_cell.angle_alpha   90.00
_cell.angle_beta   90.00
_cell.angle_gamma   90.00
#
_symmetry.space_group_name_H-M   'P 1'
#
loop_
_entity.id
_entity.type
_entity.pdbx_description
1 polymer ?
#
loop_
_entity_poly.entity_id
_entity_poly.type
_entity_poly.pdbx_seq_one_letter_code
_entity_poly.pdbx_strand_id
1 'polypeptide(L)'
;LVPIKPIANLHGHSIEQFKIHGGISIPQINNGDYTRIKEGFCAIETFATTGAGHVDERGECSHFMLNTEQNANRIYSAKNEAVLDLIKREMGTLPFSPRHVDFYMERSLASIKLL
;
A
#
# COMPACT_ATOMS: atom_id res chain seq x y z
N LEU A 1 -28.92 -3.68 21.66
CA LEU A 1 -27.45 -3.50 21.62
C LEU A 1 -26.97 -4.03 20.28
N VAL A 2 -26.11 -3.29 19.55
CA VAL A 2 -25.52 -3.77 18.30
C VAL A 2 -24.19 -4.44 18.62
N PRO A 3 -23.97 -5.72 18.24
CA PRO A 3 -22.72 -6.41 18.53
C PRO A 3 -21.55 -5.80 17.74
N ILE A 4 -20.40 -5.71 18.38
CA ILE A 4 -19.13 -5.32 17.76
C ILE A 4 -18.35 -6.59 17.43
N LYS A 5 -17.79 -6.67 16.23
CA LYS A 5 -16.94 -7.77 15.79
C LYS A 5 -15.69 -7.28 15.07
N PRO A 6 -14.62 -8.09 15.04
CA PRO A 6 -13.44 -7.80 14.22
C PRO A 6 -13.76 -7.86 12.72
N ILE A 7 -12.99 -7.14 11.91
CA ILE A 7 -12.94 -7.32 10.46
C ILE A 7 -11.94 -8.43 10.12
N ALA A 8 -12.40 -9.56 9.60
CA ALA A 8 -11.62 -10.79 9.45
C ALA A 8 -10.48 -10.72 8.43
N ASN A 9 -10.59 -9.87 7.40
CA ASN A 9 -9.66 -9.79 6.26
C ASN A 9 -8.77 -8.54 6.23
N LEU A 10 -8.75 -7.74 7.30
CA LEU A 10 -7.70 -6.75 7.55
C LEU A 10 -6.76 -7.30 8.63
N HIS A 11 -5.50 -6.94 8.61
CA HIS A 11 -4.53 -7.49 9.55
C HIS A 11 -3.48 -6.42 9.88
N GLY A 12 -2.87 -6.51 11.06
CA GLY A 12 -1.57 -5.88 11.29
C GLY A 12 -0.49 -6.58 10.45
N HIS A 13 0.73 -6.05 10.47
CA HIS A 13 1.82 -6.61 9.68
C HIS A 13 3.22 -6.28 10.24
N SER A 14 4.23 -7.07 9.87
CA SER A 14 5.63 -6.67 10.07
C SER A 14 6.01 -5.49 9.18
N ILE A 15 7.04 -4.75 9.57
CA ILE A 15 7.56 -3.58 8.83
C ILE A 15 9.07 -3.80 8.58
N GLU A 16 9.50 -3.56 7.35
CA GLU A 16 10.90 -3.57 6.93
C GLU A 16 11.32 -2.18 6.44
N GLN A 17 12.62 -1.95 6.29
CA GLN A 17 13.13 -0.67 5.81
C GLN A 17 12.58 -0.35 4.42
N PHE A 18 11.88 0.79 4.28
CA PHE A 18 11.18 1.23 3.06
C PHE A 18 10.12 0.26 2.52
N LYS A 19 9.66 -0.72 3.31
CA LYS A 19 8.65 -1.68 2.90
C LYS A 19 7.62 -1.81 4.01
N ILE A 20 6.46 -1.18 3.78
CA ILE A 20 5.41 -1.09 4.80
C ILE A 20 4.90 -2.47 5.20
N HIS A 21 4.72 -3.40 4.25
CA HIS A 21 4.32 -4.77 4.51
C HIS A 21 5.52 -5.73 4.43
N GLY A 22 6.14 -6.05 5.57
CA GLY A 22 7.31 -6.91 5.70
C GLY A 22 7.05 -8.42 5.55
N GLY A 23 5.83 -8.83 5.18
CA GLY A 23 5.50 -10.21 4.83
C GLY A 23 4.96 -11.10 5.97
N ILE A 24 5.01 -10.68 7.23
CA ILE A 24 4.26 -11.35 8.32
C ILE A 24 2.94 -10.61 8.52
N SER A 25 1.82 -11.34 8.48
CA SER A 25 0.47 -10.83 8.74
C SER A 25 0.07 -11.14 10.19
N ILE A 26 -0.60 -10.21 10.87
CA ILE A 26 -0.99 -10.34 12.27
C ILE A 26 -2.52 -10.22 12.38
N PRO A 27 -3.24 -11.35 12.46
CA PRO A 27 -4.69 -11.33 12.41
C PRO A 27 -5.33 -10.99 13.76
N GLN A 28 -6.50 -10.32 13.72
CA GLN A 28 -7.34 -10.09 14.90
C GLN A 28 -8.35 -11.23 15.16
N ILE A 29 -8.29 -12.31 14.38
CA ILE A 29 -9.04 -13.55 14.58
C ILE A 29 -8.11 -14.75 14.43
N ASN A 30 -8.49 -15.89 15.02
CA ASN A 30 -7.78 -17.15 14.73
C ASN A 30 -8.07 -17.57 13.29
N ASN A 31 -7.06 -17.50 12.43
CA ASN A 31 -7.11 -17.88 11.01
C ASN A 31 -6.36 -19.19 10.70
N GLY A 32 -5.85 -19.89 11.72
CA GLY A 32 -5.06 -21.12 11.56
C GLY A 32 -3.60 -20.92 11.14
N ASP A 33 -3.11 -19.67 11.07
CA ASP A 33 -1.69 -19.38 10.85
C ASP A 33 -0.92 -19.46 12.18
N TYR A 34 0.07 -20.35 12.22
CA TYR A 34 0.95 -20.55 13.38
C TYR A 34 2.35 -19.93 13.17
N THR A 35 2.51 -19.07 12.17
CA THR A 35 3.74 -18.33 11.93
C THR A 35 4.14 -17.54 13.17
N ARG A 36 5.37 -17.75 13.64
CA ARG A 36 5.90 -17.04 14.82
C ARG A 36 6.41 -15.67 14.41
N ILE A 37 6.05 -14.67 15.22
CA ILE A 37 6.61 -13.31 15.09
C ILE A 37 8.13 -13.37 15.30
N LYS A 38 8.86 -12.70 14.41
CA LYS A 38 10.31 -12.52 14.50
C LYS A 38 10.63 -11.17 15.12
N GLU A 39 11.85 -11.01 15.62
CA GLU A 39 12.35 -9.71 16.07
C GLU A 39 12.27 -8.66 14.95
N GLY A 40 11.82 -7.46 15.26
CA GLY A 40 11.66 -6.37 14.31
C GLY A 40 10.52 -5.43 14.66
N PHE A 41 10.08 -4.66 13.66
CA PHE A 41 8.98 -3.71 13.79
C PHE A 41 7.67 -4.33 13.29
N CYS A 42 6.56 -4.02 13.96
CA CYS A 42 5.22 -4.45 13.57
C CYS A 42 4.21 -3.32 13.74
N ALA A 43 3.27 -3.21 12.81
CA ALA A 43 2.01 -2.51 12.98
C ALA A 43 1.00 -3.47 13.61
N ILE A 44 0.54 -3.14 14.82
CA ILE A 44 -0.55 -3.87 15.49
C ILE A 44 -1.82 -3.06 15.32
N GLU A 45 -2.69 -3.53 14.42
CA GLU A 45 -3.88 -2.81 14.01
C GLU A 45 -5.10 -3.72 14.16
N THR A 46 -6.15 -3.20 14.79
CA THR A 46 -7.40 -3.94 15.00
C THR A 46 -8.57 -3.09 14.54
N PHE A 47 -9.48 -3.70 13.80
CA PHE A 47 -10.64 -3.00 13.24
C PHE A 47 -11.92 -3.58 13.83
N ALA A 48 -12.64 -2.74 14.58
CA ALA A 48 -13.93 -3.06 15.17
C ALA A 48 -15.07 -2.56 14.27
N THR A 49 -16.08 -3.39 14.02
CA THR A 49 -17.22 -3.03 13.18
C THR A 49 -18.53 -3.55 13.74
N THR A 50 -19.61 -2.84 13.43
CA THR A 50 -21.01 -3.30 13.59
C THR A 50 -21.55 -3.97 12.32
N GLY A 51 -20.77 -3.99 11.23
CA GLY A 51 -21.18 -4.41 9.89
C GLY A 51 -21.09 -5.91 9.65
N ALA A 52 -20.55 -6.35 8.51
CA ALA A 52 -20.38 -7.77 8.17
C ALA A 52 -19.15 -8.42 8.84
N GLY A 53 -18.14 -7.63 9.22
CA GLY A 53 -16.84 -8.16 9.67
C GLY A 53 -15.92 -8.51 8.50
N HIS A 54 -16.12 -7.88 7.34
CA HIS A 54 -15.32 -8.06 6.13
C HIS A 54 -15.29 -6.75 5.35
N VAL A 55 -14.21 -6.51 4.60
CA VAL A 55 -14.10 -5.40 3.65
C VAL A 55 -14.05 -5.89 2.22
N ASP A 56 -14.72 -5.17 1.32
CA ASP A 56 -14.67 -5.35 -0.13
C ASP A 56 -14.01 -4.12 -0.76
N GLU A 57 -13.28 -4.31 -1.86
CA GLU A 57 -12.76 -3.19 -2.66
C GLU A 57 -13.90 -2.38 -3.27
N ARG A 58 -13.83 -1.05 -3.14
CA ARG A 58 -14.83 -0.10 -3.67
C ARG A 58 -14.22 1.24 -4.03
N GLY A 59 -14.86 1.91 -4.99
CA GLY A 59 -14.55 3.29 -5.37
C GLY A 59 -13.26 3.43 -6.18
N GLU A 60 -12.78 4.67 -6.26
CA GLU A 60 -11.56 5.01 -6.99
C GLU A 60 -10.29 4.73 -6.15
N CYS A 61 -9.26 4.18 -6.78
CA CYS A 61 -7.99 3.89 -6.10
C CYS A 61 -7.15 5.16 -5.93
N SER A 62 -6.69 5.40 -4.71
CA SER A 62 -5.85 6.55 -4.36
C SER A 62 -4.49 6.19 -3.75
N HIS A 63 -4.26 4.90 -3.47
CA HIS A 63 -3.05 4.40 -2.83
C HIS A 63 -2.35 3.41 -3.74
N PHE A 64 -1.12 3.70 -4.09
CA PHE A 64 -0.30 2.91 -5.01
C PHE A 64 1.06 2.63 -4.37
N MET A 65 1.71 1.56 -4.78
CA MET A 65 3.08 1.23 -4.37
C MET A 65 3.80 0.57 -5.54
N LEU A 66 5.08 0.86 -5.71
CA LEU A 66 5.87 0.26 -6.77
C LEU A 66 6.04 -1.24 -6.51
N ASN A 67 5.63 -2.07 -7.47
CA ASN A 67 5.92 -3.50 -7.44
C ASN A 67 7.34 -3.74 -7.99
N THR A 68 8.26 -4.17 -7.13
CA THR A 68 9.66 -4.45 -7.49
C THR A 68 9.89 -5.86 -8.02
N GLU A 69 8.93 -6.78 -7.86
CA GLU A 69 9.06 -8.19 -8.25
C GLU A 69 8.60 -8.44 -9.70
N GLN A 70 7.86 -7.50 -10.28
CA GLN A 70 7.37 -7.66 -11.65
C GLN A 70 8.44 -7.25 -12.66
N ASN A 71 8.74 -8.14 -13.61
CA ASN A 71 9.57 -7.78 -14.77
C ASN A 71 8.93 -6.58 -15.46
N ALA A 72 9.67 -5.47 -15.56
CA ALA A 72 9.15 -4.23 -16.12
C ALA A 72 8.72 -4.47 -17.58
N ASN A 73 7.40 -4.46 -17.81
CA ASN A 73 6.88 -4.40 -19.17
C ASN A 73 7.41 -3.14 -19.83
N ARG A 74 7.78 -3.24 -21.12
CA ARG A 74 8.28 -2.10 -21.87
C ARG A 74 7.22 -1.00 -21.90
N ILE A 75 7.56 0.18 -21.39
CA ILE A 75 6.72 1.37 -21.46
C ILE A 75 7.02 2.10 -22.76
N TYR A 76 6.01 2.34 -23.58
CA TYR A 76 6.16 3.04 -24.87
C TYR A 76 5.86 4.54 -24.80
N SER A 77 5.16 4.98 -23.75
CA SER A 77 4.81 6.39 -23.56
C SER A 77 5.90 7.10 -22.75
N ALA A 78 6.54 8.11 -23.35
CA ALA A 78 7.54 8.94 -22.68
C ALA A 78 6.98 9.63 -21.42
N LYS A 79 5.69 10.01 -21.42
CA LYS A 79 4.99 10.55 -20.24
C LYS A 79 4.95 9.51 -19.11
N ASN A 80 4.62 8.26 -19.43
CA ASN A 80 4.51 7.20 -18.43
C ASN A 80 5.89 6.78 -17.91
N GLU A 81 6.91 6.80 -18.77
CA GLU A 81 8.30 6.56 -18.38
C GLU A 81 8.79 7.63 -17.40
N ALA A 82 8.55 8.91 -17.70
CA ALA A 82 8.89 10.02 -16.81
C ALA A 82 8.22 9.92 -15.44
N VAL A 83 6.95 9.48 -15.39
CA VAL A 83 6.22 9.26 -14.13
C VAL A 83 6.80 8.09 -13.35
N LEU A 84 7.13 6.98 -14.02
CA LEU A 84 7.78 5.84 -13.36
C LEU A 84 9.15 6.23 -12.78
N ASP A 85 9.94 7.00 -13.52
CA ASP A 85 11.25 7.47 -13.06
C ASP A 85 11.12 8.44 -11.87
N LEU A 86 10.11 9.31 -11.89
CA LEU A 86 9.78 10.17 -10.75
C LEU A 86 9.42 9.32 -9.51
N ILE A 87 8.56 8.32 -9.67
CA ILE A 87 8.16 7.42 -8.57
C ILE A 87 9.38 6.70 -8.01
N LYS A 88 10.23 6.11 -8.87
CA LYS A 88 11.45 5.42 -8.45
C LYS A 88 12.40 6.34 -7.69
N ARG A 89 12.55 7.59 -8.13
CA ARG A 89 13.50 8.55 -7.55
C ARG A 89 13.01 9.13 -6.22
N GLU A 90 11.75 9.54 -6.16
CA GLU A 90 11.22 10.30 -5.02
C GLU A 90 10.55 9.41 -3.96
N MET A 91 9.93 8.29 -4.38
CA MET A 91 9.15 7.42 -3.49
C MET A 91 9.82 6.06 -3.26
N GLY A 92 10.53 5.55 -4.27
CA GLY A 92 11.07 4.20 -4.25
C GLY A 92 9.96 3.15 -4.03
N THR A 93 10.06 2.40 -2.94
CA THR A 93 9.10 1.37 -2.52
C THR A 93 8.06 1.86 -1.51
N LEU A 94 8.09 3.14 -1.12
CA LEU A 94 7.08 3.69 -0.23
C LEU A 94 5.72 3.86 -0.96
N PRO A 95 4.59 3.60 -0.29
CA PRO A 95 3.28 3.90 -0.85
C PRO A 95 3.10 5.40 -1.14
N PHE A 96 2.38 5.72 -2.22
CA PHE A 96 2.10 7.08 -2.63
C PHE A 96 0.68 7.23 -3.16
N SER A 97 0.25 8.48 -3.33
CA SER A 97 -1.03 8.85 -3.95
C SER A 97 -0.79 9.67 -5.22
N PRO A 98 -1.78 9.82 -6.11
CA PRO A 98 -1.68 10.71 -7.27
C PRO A 98 -1.26 12.14 -6.89
N ARG A 99 -1.77 12.64 -5.76
CA ARG A 99 -1.41 13.96 -5.23
C ARG A 99 0.07 14.11 -4.89
N HIS A 100 0.73 13.02 -4.48
CA HIS A 100 2.18 13.06 -4.25
C HIS A 100 2.91 13.19 -5.59
N VAL A 101 2.48 12.46 -6.62
CA VAL A 101 3.05 12.57 -7.97
C VAL A 101 2.90 13.99 -8.50
N ASP A 102 1.70 14.58 -8.40
CA ASP A 102 1.43 15.96 -8.83
C ASP A 102 2.38 16.97 -8.18
N PHE A 103 2.57 16.86 -6.85
CA PHE A 103 3.48 17.73 -6.10
C PHE A 103 4.92 17.69 -6.62
N TYR A 104 5.44 16.51 -6.96
CA TYR A 104 6.81 16.39 -7.47
C TYR A 104 6.92 16.76 -8.96
N MET A 105 5.87 16.55 -9.75
CA MET A 105 5.83 16.96 -11.17
C MET A 105 5.86 18.48 -11.30
N GLU A 106 5.07 19.21 -10.51
CA GLU A 106 5.05 20.69 -10.50
C GLU A 106 6.41 21.29 -10.13
N ARG A 107 7.17 20.61 -9.28
CA ARG A 107 8.52 21.05 -8.87
C ARG A 107 9.61 20.70 -9.90
N SER A 108 9.33 19.86 -10.88
CA SER A 108 10.33 19.38 -11.84
C SER A 108 10.64 20.33 -13.00
N LEU A 109 10.05 21.54 -13.05
CA LEU A 109 10.11 22.51 -14.17
C LEU A 109 9.57 21.97 -15.52
N ALA A 110 9.28 20.67 -15.64
CA ALA A 110 8.61 20.04 -16.77
C ALA A 110 7.15 19.76 -16.40
N SER A 111 6.27 20.73 -16.62
CA SER A 111 4.82 20.60 -16.41
C SER A 111 4.22 19.58 -17.38
N ILE A 112 4.19 18.30 -17.01
CA ILE A 112 3.39 17.30 -17.69
C ILE A 112 2.13 17.09 -16.84
N LYS A 113 0.98 17.62 -17.29
CA LYS A 113 -0.31 17.34 -16.65
C LYS A 113 -0.62 15.86 -16.80
N LEU A 114 -0.90 15.16 -15.71
CA LEU A 114 -1.39 13.79 -15.72
C LEU A 114 -2.91 13.74 -15.94
N LEU A 115 -3.37 14.22 -17.10
CA LEU A 115 -4.65 13.85 -17.72
C LEU A 115 -4.40 13.66 -19.21
#